data_AF-C6XI35-F1
#
_entry.id   AF-C6XI35-F1
#
_cell.length_a   1.000
_cell.length_b   1.000
_cell.length_c   1.000
_cell.angle_alpha   90.00
_cell.angle_beta   90.00
_cell.angle_gamma   90.00
#
_symmetry.space_group_name_H-M   'P 1'
#
loop_
_entity.id
_entity.type
_entity.pdbx_description
1 polymer ?
#
loop_
_entity_poly.entity_id
_entity_poly.type
_entity_poly.pdbx_seq_one_letter_code
_entity_poly.pdbx_strand_id
1 'polypeptide(L)'
;MQESTQRVLDMIKRARPKFTNEDLLDIYEDLTDLSANEFVEAMQPPKKPIKLGSPDDPNFIAFMEARNKLSMVKTSEYVTMLLKALDKRGLLGSYQLNASQTSSVAKFYEGLTRRLNPETIVSVALDMAAGRI
;
A
#
# COMPACT_ATOMS: atom_id res chain seq x y z
N MET A 1 -27.25 5.14 -27.27
CA MET A 1 -25.89 5.52 -26.85
C MET A 1 -25.65 7.03 -26.75
N GLN A 2 -26.43 7.92 -27.40
CA GLN A 2 -26.25 9.37 -27.28
C GLN A 2 -26.73 9.99 -25.94
N GLU A 3 -27.59 9.30 -25.19
CA GLU A 3 -28.14 9.81 -23.91
C GLU A 3 -27.10 9.93 -22.78
N SER A 4 -26.06 9.08 -22.76
CA SER A 4 -25.05 9.12 -21.68
C SER A 4 -24.07 10.28 -21.85
N THR A 5 -23.63 10.55 -23.08
CA THR A 5 -22.67 11.61 -23.40
C THR A 5 -23.27 12.99 -23.15
N GLN A 6 -24.54 13.19 -23.50
CA GLN A 6 -25.24 14.46 -23.26
C GLN A 6 -25.36 14.79 -21.77
N ARG A 7 -25.58 13.77 -20.93
CA ARG A 7 -25.69 13.93 -19.48
C ARG A 7 -24.37 14.38 -18.83
N VAL A 8 -23.25 13.88 -19.31
CA VAL A 8 -21.90 14.24 -18.84
C VAL A 8 -21.55 15.67 -19.27
N LEU A 9 -21.84 16.05 -20.51
CA LEU A 9 -21.67 17.42 -21.00
C LEU A 9 -22.52 18.42 -20.21
N ASP A 10 -23.76 18.05 -19.85
CA ASP A 10 -24.62 18.90 -19.03
C ASP A 10 -24.11 19.05 -17.59
N MET A 11 -23.48 18.01 -17.03
CA MET A 11 -22.81 18.08 -15.71
C MET A 11 -21.59 19.00 -15.75
N ILE A 12 -20.76 18.91 -16.79
CA ILE A 12 -19.58 19.77 -16.98
C ILE A 12 -20.01 21.23 -17.18
N LYS A 13 -21.05 21.49 -17.98
CA LYS A 13 -21.63 22.84 -18.17
C LYS A 13 -22.21 23.44 -16.87
N ARG A 14 -22.81 22.61 -16.01
CA ARG A 14 -23.36 23.05 -14.72
C ARG A 14 -22.30 23.41 -13.67
N ALA A 15 -21.04 23.00 -13.87
CA ALA A 15 -19.98 23.24 -12.89
C ALA A 15 -19.42 24.69 -12.86
N ARG A 16 -19.66 25.53 -13.89
CA ARG A 16 -19.27 26.98 -14.06
C ARG A 16 -17.83 27.41 -13.65
N PRO A 17 -17.18 28.33 -14.39
CA PRO A 17 -16.94 28.35 -15.83
C PRO A 17 -15.43 28.58 -16.08
N LYS A 18 -14.69 27.56 -16.49
CA LYS A 18 -13.31 27.76 -16.97
C LYS A 18 -13.01 27.09 -18.31
N PHE A 19 -14.00 26.38 -18.86
CA PHE A 19 -13.83 25.69 -20.11
C PHE A 19 -14.48 26.54 -21.20
N THR A 20 -13.65 27.03 -22.11
CA THR A 20 -14.07 27.62 -23.36
C THR A 20 -14.76 26.55 -24.22
N ASN A 21 -15.46 26.98 -25.28
CA ASN A 21 -16.08 26.02 -26.19
C ASN A 21 -15.04 25.14 -26.90
N GLU A 22 -13.80 25.65 -27.08
CA GLU A 22 -12.66 24.87 -27.60
C GLU A 22 -12.23 23.82 -26.57
N ASP A 23 -12.07 24.17 -25.30
CA ASP A 23 -11.73 23.19 -24.25
C ASP A 23 -12.78 22.06 -24.14
N LEU A 24 -14.05 22.37 -24.37
CA LEU A 24 -15.13 21.38 -24.35
C LEU A 24 -15.15 20.50 -25.60
N LEU A 25 -14.69 21.01 -26.74
CA LEU A 25 -14.51 20.25 -27.98
C LEU A 25 -13.31 19.32 -27.87
N ASP A 26 -12.18 19.80 -27.35
CA ASP A 26 -10.98 18.98 -27.10
C ASP A 26 -11.28 17.85 -26.11
N ILE A 27 -11.98 18.14 -25.01
CA ILE A 27 -12.43 17.09 -24.06
C ILE A 27 -13.39 16.12 -24.74
N TYR A 28 -14.27 16.59 -25.63
CA TYR A 28 -15.19 15.71 -26.34
C TYR A 28 -14.44 14.80 -27.32
N GLU A 29 -13.49 15.33 -28.08
CA GLU A 29 -12.65 14.58 -29.02
C GLU A 29 -11.79 13.54 -28.29
N ASP A 30 -11.10 13.94 -27.22
CA ASP A 30 -10.31 13.05 -26.34
C ASP A 30 -11.19 11.92 -25.75
N LEU A 31 -12.41 12.23 -25.34
CA LEU A 31 -13.34 11.23 -24.79
C LEU A 31 -13.94 10.30 -25.85
N THR A 32 -14.04 10.74 -27.10
CA THR A 32 -14.55 9.92 -28.22
C THR A 32 -13.52 8.97 -28.81
N ASP A 33 -12.23 9.28 -28.67
CA ASP A 33 -11.11 8.44 -29.13
C ASP A 33 -10.68 7.39 -28.09
N LEU A 34 -11.07 7.54 -26.83
CA LEU A 34 -10.79 6.54 -25.79
C LEU A 34 -11.70 5.31 -25.97
N SER A 35 -11.10 4.13 -26.01
CA SER A 35 -11.86 2.90 -25.90
C SER A 35 -12.58 2.84 -24.55
N ALA A 36 -13.71 2.11 -24.47
CA ALA A 36 -14.51 2.05 -23.24
C ALA A 36 -13.71 1.62 -21.99
N ASN A 37 -12.62 0.87 -22.17
CA ASN A 37 -11.73 0.46 -21.08
C ASN A 37 -10.83 1.60 -20.59
N GLU A 38 -10.28 2.40 -21.51
CA GLU A 38 -9.40 3.53 -21.17
C GLU A 38 -10.20 4.66 -20.49
N PHE A 39 -11.44 4.87 -20.91
CA PHE A 39 -12.37 5.79 -20.23
C PHE A 39 -12.64 5.36 -18.78
N VAL A 40 -12.86 4.06 -18.56
CA VAL A 40 -13.10 3.53 -17.21
C VAL A 40 -11.86 3.67 -16.33
N GLU A 41 -10.65 3.45 -16.87
CA GLU A 41 -9.40 3.66 -16.12
C GLU A 41 -9.14 5.13 -15.79
N ALA A 42 -9.38 6.06 -16.73
CA ALA A 42 -9.20 7.49 -16.51
C ALA A 42 -10.18 8.06 -15.47
N MET A 43 -11.38 7.46 -15.36
CA MET A 43 -12.39 7.82 -14.37
C MET A 43 -12.16 7.17 -13.00
N GLN A 44 -11.19 6.25 -12.86
CA GLN A 44 -10.86 5.72 -11.54
C GLN A 44 -10.19 6.80 -10.69
N PRO A 45 -10.62 6.99 -9.43
CA PRO A 45 -9.92 7.89 -8.53
C PRO A 45 -8.46 7.46 -8.40
N PRO A 46 -7.50 8.40 -8.40
CA PRO A 46 -6.08 8.06 -8.34
C PRO A 46 -5.84 7.11 -7.17
N LYS A 47 -5.27 5.93 -7.47
CA LYS A 47 -4.98 4.90 -6.47
C LYS A 47 -4.17 5.56 -5.35
N LYS A 48 -4.76 5.67 -4.17
CA LYS A 48 -4.09 6.25 -3.00
C LYS A 48 -2.77 5.49 -2.79
N PRO A 49 -1.65 6.17 -2.56
CA PRO A 49 -0.41 5.49 -2.23
C PRO A 49 -0.64 4.64 -0.98
N ILE A 50 -0.42 3.33 -1.12
CA ILE A 50 -0.59 2.37 -0.03
C ILE A 50 0.40 2.76 1.08
N LYS A 51 -0.12 2.99 2.29
CA LYS A 51 0.72 3.34 3.43
C LYS A 51 1.38 2.07 3.96
N LEU A 52 2.71 2.10 4.12
CA LEU A 52 3.45 1.00 4.78
C LEU A 52 2.86 0.75 6.18
N GLY A 53 2.67 -0.52 6.54
CA GLY A 53 2.06 -0.88 7.81
C GLY A 53 0.53 -0.68 7.86
N SER A 54 -0.11 -0.33 6.73
CA SER A 54 -1.57 -0.31 6.63
C SER A 54 -2.11 -1.72 6.31
N PRO A 55 -3.36 -2.02 6.67
CA PRO A 55 -4.01 -3.28 6.33
C PRO A 55 -4.22 -3.48 4.81
N ASP A 56 -3.84 -2.50 3.97
CA ASP A 56 -3.89 -2.57 2.51
C ASP A 56 -2.52 -2.90 1.89
N ASP A 57 -1.45 -2.97 2.69
CA ASP A 57 -0.10 -3.37 2.26
C ASP A 57 0.00 -4.91 2.24
N PRO A 58 0.14 -5.55 1.06
CA PRO A 58 0.22 -7.01 0.94
C PRO A 58 1.35 -7.63 1.77
N ASN A 59 2.48 -6.94 1.90
CA ASN A 59 3.60 -7.41 2.70
C ASN A 59 3.29 -7.30 4.20
N PHE A 60 2.60 -6.25 4.61
CA PHE A 60 2.17 -6.11 5.99
C PHE A 60 1.11 -7.15 6.37
N ILE A 61 0.18 -7.47 5.46
CA ILE A 61 -0.79 -8.56 5.66
C ILE A 61 -0.05 -9.88 5.89
N ALA A 62 0.88 -10.25 5.00
CA ALA A 62 1.67 -11.48 5.14
C ALA A 62 2.51 -11.51 6.42
N PHE A 63 3.08 -10.36 6.81
CA PHE A 63 3.80 -10.21 8.08
C PHE A 63 2.88 -10.44 9.29
N MET A 64 1.66 -9.89 9.27
CA MET A 64 0.67 -10.07 10.32
C MET A 64 0.15 -11.51 10.39
N GLU A 65 -0.01 -12.19 9.26
CA GLU A 65 -0.33 -13.62 9.22
C GLU A 65 0.76 -14.47 9.89
N ALA A 66 2.03 -14.19 9.60
CA ALA A 66 3.17 -14.83 10.27
C ALA A 66 3.15 -14.57 11.78
N ARG A 67 2.89 -13.32 12.19
CA ARG A 67 2.75 -12.93 13.59
C ARG A 67 1.62 -13.68 14.29
N ASN A 68 0.48 -13.84 13.63
CA ASN A 68 -0.71 -14.48 14.18
C ASN A 68 -0.53 -15.98 14.43
N LYS A 69 0.33 -16.66 13.65
CA LYS A 69 0.75 -18.05 13.94
C LYS A 69 1.48 -18.19 15.28
N LEU A 70 2.05 -17.08 15.78
CA LEU A 70 2.73 -16.98 17.07
C LEU A 70 1.89 -16.20 18.09
N SER A 71 0.56 -16.26 18.02
CA SER A 71 -0.37 -15.45 18.85
C SER A 71 -0.15 -15.58 20.36
N MET A 72 0.39 -16.71 20.82
CA MET A 72 0.72 -16.95 22.23
C MET A 72 1.97 -16.20 22.72
N VAL A 73 2.83 -15.74 21.80
CA VAL A 73 4.06 -14.99 22.11
C VAL A 73 3.70 -13.52 22.32
N LYS A 74 4.23 -12.89 23.37
CA LYS A 74 3.99 -11.45 23.60
C LYS A 74 4.65 -10.61 22.51
N THR A 75 4.11 -9.42 22.22
CA THR A 75 4.68 -8.55 21.17
C THR A 75 6.14 -8.20 21.42
N SER A 76 6.55 -7.93 22.66
CA SER A 76 7.95 -7.65 23.02
C SER A 76 8.88 -8.84 22.76
N GLU A 77 8.42 -10.04 23.06
CA GLU A 77 9.16 -11.28 22.79
C GLU A 77 9.28 -11.54 21.29
N TYR A 78 8.18 -11.38 20.55
CA TYR A 78 8.15 -11.49 19.08
C TYR A 78 9.14 -10.53 18.42
N VAL A 79 9.15 -9.26 18.83
CA VAL A 79 10.11 -8.26 18.32
C VAL A 79 11.54 -8.72 18.56
N THR A 80 11.84 -9.18 19.78
CA THR A 80 13.18 -9.67 20.14
C THR A 80 13.57 -10.92 19.34
N MET A 81 12.66 -11.86 19.15
CA MET A 81 12.88 -13.06 18.34
C MET A 81 13.15 -12.71 16.88
N LEU A 82 12.35 -11.82 16.29
CA LEU A 82 12.53 -11.41 14.90
C LEU A 82 13.85 -10.66 14.71
N LEU A 83 14.20 -9.77 15.64
CA LEU A 83 15.52 -9.13 15.62
C LEU A 83 16.65 -10.17 15.67
N LYS A 84 16.60 -11.13 16.59
CA LYS A 84 17.61 -12.21 16.64
C LYS A 84 17.67 -13.01 15.35
N ALA A 85 16.53 -13.31 14.73
CA ALA A 85 16.47 -14.03 13.45
C ALA A 85 17.09 -13.22 12.30
N LEU A 86 16.87 -11.91 12.26
CA LEU A 86 17.49 -11.00 11.30
C LEU A 86 19.00 -10.89 11.53
N ASP A 87 19.44 -10.86 12.79
CA ASP A 87 20.87 -10.77 13.16
C ASP A 87 21.63 -12.05 12.77
N LYS A 88 21.04 -13.22 13.04
CA LYS A 88 21.56 -14.53 12.59
C LYS A 88 21.79 -14.60 11.08
N ARG A 89 21.01 -13.85 10.29
CA ARG A 89 21.14 -13.75 8.83
C ARG A 89 22.07 -12.62 8.38
N GLY A 90 22.70 -11.88 9.29
CA GLY A 90 23.57 -10.74 9.00
C GLY A 90 22.83 -9.51 8.46
N LEU A 91 21.51 -9.42 8.64
CA LEU A 91 20.67 -8.38 8.04
C LEU A 91 20.57 -7.12 8.90
N LEU A 92 20.89 -7.19 10.20
CA LEU A 92 20.75 -6.05 11.12
C LEU A 92 21.96 -5.11 11.15
N GLY A 93 23.18 -5.64 11.05
CA GLY A 93 24.40 -4.85 11.21
C GLY A 93 24.37 -4.04 12.52
N SER A 94 24.47 -2.71 12.44
CA SER A 94 24.41 -1.79 13.59
C SER A 94 22.99 -1.30 13.96
N TYR A 95 21.93 -1.89 13.39
CA TYR A 95 20.57 -1.42 13.61
C TYR A 95 20.12 -1.60 15.05
N GLN A 96 19.61 -0.52 15.63
CA GLN A 96 18.96 -0.50 16.94
C GLN A 96 17.56 0.07 16.80
N LEU A 97 16.58 -0.59 17.42
CA LEU A 97 15.22 -0.06 17.51
C LEU A 97 15.18 1.09 18.51
N ASN A 98 14.40 2.13 18.17
CA ASN A 98 14.01 3.12 19.16
C ASN A 98 12.75 2.66 19.92
N ALA A 99 12.54 3.22 21.12
CA ALA A 99 11.44 2.80 22.00
C ALA A 99 10.03 3.01 21.38
N SER A 100 9.89 3.97 20.45
CA SER A 100 8.62 4.22 19.76
C SER A 100 8.29 3.19 18.69
N GLN A 101 9.29 2.52 18.11
CA GLN A 101 9.12 1.42 17.15
C GLN A 101 8.69 0.12 17.84
N THR A 102 9.00 -0.07 19.12
CA THR A 102 8.61 -1.29 19.86
C THR A 102 7.21 -1.23 20.45
N SER A 103 6.50 -0.11 20.32
CA SER A 103 5.18 0.07 20.97
C SER A 103 4.05 -0.73 20.31
N SER A 104 4.20 -1.11 19.04
CA SER A 104 3.25 -1.97 18.33
C SER A 104 3.93 -2.75 17.20
N VAL A 105 3.32 -3.86 16.76
CA VAL A 105 3.81 -4.66 15.65
C VAL A 105 3.87 -3.84 14.34
N ALA A 106 2.89 -2.98 14.10
CA ALA A 106 2.86 -2.09 12.93
C ALA A 106 4.02 -1.11 12.91
N LYS A 107 4.27 -0.38 14.02
CA LYS A 107 5.39 0.57 14.11
C LYS A 107 6.74 -0.12 14.05
N PHE A 108 6.83 -1.34 14.56
CA PHE A 108 8.03 -2.15 14.45
C PHE A 108 8.31 -2.51 12.99
N TYR A 109 7.30 -2.99 12.27
CA TYR A 109 7.41 -3.28 10.84
C TYR A 109 7.79 -2.04 10.03
N GLU A 110 7.10 -0.91 10.23
CA GLU A 110 7.46 0.38 9.61
C GLU A 110 8.89 0.82 9.94
N GLY A 111 9.35 0.55 11.17
CA GLY A 111 10.71 0.84 11.59
C GLY A 111 11.75 -0.02 10.86
N LEU A 112 11.44 -1.29 10.61
CA LEU A 112 12.29 -2.22 9.88
C LEU A 112 12.32 -1.91 8.38
N THR A 113 11.18 -1.55 7.78
CA THR A 113 11.08 -1.26 6.33
C THR A 113 11.88 -0.02 5.91
N ARG A 114 12.30 0.83 6.86
CA ARG A 114 13.26 1.91 6.61
C ARG A 114 14.68 1.42 6.30
N ARG A 115 15.00 0.17 6.61
CA ARG A 115 16.35 -0.41 6.48
C ARG A 115 16.36 -1.64 5.60
N LEU A 116 15.33 -2.47 5.70
CA LEU A 116 15.22 -3.74 5.01
C LEU A 116 14.04 -3.70 4.04
N ASN A 117 14.17 -4.43 2.94
CA ASN A 117 13.07 -4.62 2.01
C ASN A 117 11.91 -5.37 2.73
N PRO A 118 10.65 -4.89 2.65
CA PRO A 118 9.46 -5.60 3.11
C PRO A 118 9.46 -7.11 2.87
N GLU A 119 9.84 -7.54 1.66
CA GLU A 119 9.87 -8.97 1.29
C GLU A 119 10.85 -9.78 2.14
N THR A 120 12.02 -9.20 2.46
CA THR A 120 13.02 -9.82 3.32
C THR A 120 12.51 -9.98 4.74
N ILE A 121 11.83 -8.95 5.26
CA ILE A 121 11.24 -8.97 6.60
C ILE A 121 10.15 -10.06 6.68
N VAL A 122 9.28 -10.13 5.68
CA VAL A 122 8.21 -11.13 5.58
C VAL A 122 8.79 -12.54 5.49
N SER A 123 9.81 -12.76 4.66
CA SER A 123 10.47 -14.07 4.53
C SER A 123 11.01 -14.56 5.87
N VAL A 124 11.72 -13.71 6.61
CA VAL A 124 12.25 -14.09 7.94
C VAL A 124 11.14 -14.33 8.95
N ALA A 125 10.08 -13.52 8.94
CA ALA A 125 8.93 -13.71 9.82
C ALA A 125 8.20 -15.03 9.55
N LEU A 126 8.03 -15.40 8.28
CA LEU A 126 7.43 -16.67 7.87
C LEU A 126 8.29 -17.88 8.25
N ASP A 127 9.60 -17.81 8.04
CA ASP A 127 10.52 -18.88 8.44
C ASP A 127 10.57 -19.06 9.95
N MET A 128 10.53 -17.96 10.72
CA MET A 128 10.42 -17.99 12.18
C MET A 128 9.09 -18.62 12.62
N ALA A 129 7.96 -18.24 12.00
CA ALA A 129 6.65 -18.82 12.30
C ALA A 129 6.57 -20.32 11.92
N ALA A 130 7.37 -20.76 10.94
CA ALA A 130 7.50 -22.16 10.55
C ALA A 130 8.53 -22.96 11.37
N GLY A 131 9.20 -22.34 12.35
CA GLY A 131 10.21 -23.01 13.19
C GLY A 131 11.51 -23.36 12.47
N ARG A 132 11.86 -22.66 11.38
CA ARG A 132 13.06 -22.92 10.56
C ARG A 132 14.30 -22.11 11.00
N ILE A 133 14.24 -21.38 12.12
CA ILE A 133 15.28 -20.46 12.63
C ILE A 133 15.44 -20.57 14.15
#